data_AF-A0A1H1URH7-F1
#
_entry.id   AF-A0A1H1URH7-F1
#
_cell.length_a   1.000
_cell.length_b   1.000
_cell.length_c   1.000
_cell.angle_alpha   90.00
_cell.angle_beta   90.00
_cell.angle_gamma   90.00
#
_symmetry.space_group_name_H-M   'P 1'
#
loop_
_entity.id
_entity.type
_entity.pdbx_description
1 polymer ?
#
loop_
_entity_poly.entity_id
_entity_poly.type
_entity_poly.pdbx_seq_one_letter_code
_entity_poly.pdbx_strand_id
1 'polypeptide(L)' 'MDNFWLAAAWSLLPTVGVSIVFFVVLRGILRFDRTERKVHAQIEAEERAARGLPPRA' A
#
# COMPACT_ATOMS: atom_id res chain seq x y z
N MET A 1 39.90 -2.90 13.08
CA MET A 1 38.72 -3.73 12.73
C MET A 1 37.43 -2.90 12.67
N ASP A 2 37.34 -1.78 13.40
CA ASP A 2 36.12 -0.94 13.46
C ASP A 2 35.70 -0.35 12.11
N ASN A 3 36.67 0.05 11.28
CA ASN A 3 36.39 0.64 9.97
C ASN A 3 35.82 -0.36 8.95
N PHE A 4 36.10 -1.66 9.09
CA PHE A 4 35.60 -2.68 8.17
C PHE A 4 34.09 -2.87 8.32
N TRP A 5 33.62 -3.01 9.56
CA TRP A 5 32.20 -3.15 9.84
C TRP A 5 31.41 -1.89 9.50
N LEU A 6 32.00 -0.71 9.73
CA LEU A 6 31.40 0.56 9.33
C LEU A 6 31.26 0.68 7.80
N ALA A 7 32.32 0.31 7.06
CA ALA A 7 32.30 0.32 5.59
C ALA A 7 31.31 -0.70 5.02
N ALA A 8 31.21 -1.88 5.62
CA ALA A 8 30.25 -2.91 5.22
C ALA A 8 28.79 -2.49 5.47
N ALA A 9 28.51 -1.79 6.58
CA ALA A 9 27.18 -1.24 6.84
C ALA A 9 26.82 -0.13 5.84
N TRP A 10 27.77 0.75 5.52
CA TRP A 10 27.56 1.82 4.55
C TRP A 10 27.38 1.29 3.12
N SER A 11 28.12 0.25 2.72
CA SER A 11 27.95 -0.33 1.38
C SER A 11 26.60 -1.02 1.18
N LEU A 12 25.97 -1.48 2.26
CA LEU A 12 24.67 -2.16 2.21
C LEU A 12 23.47 -1.20 2.19
N LEU A 13 23.64 0.02 2.73
CA LEU A 13 22.61 1.06 2.77
C LEU A 13 21.89 1.32 1.43
N PRO A 14 22.58 1.45 0.27
CA PRO A 14 21.89 1.66 -1.00
C PRO A 14 20.96 0.51 -1.39
N THR A 15 21.39 -0.74 -1.20
CA THR A 15 20.58 -1.93 -1.51
C THR A 15 19.37 -2.05 -0.59
N VAL A 16 19.55 -1.76 0.70
CA VAL A 16 18.47 -1.73 1.69
C VAL A 16 17.49 -0.61 1.38
N GLY A 17 17.99 0.57 1.00
CA GLY A 17 17.17 1.70 0.59
C GLY A 17 16.26 1.36 -0.59
N VAL A 18 16.81 0.78 -1.66
CA VAL A 18 16.02 0.32 -2.82
C VAL A 18 15.01 -0.74 -2.41
N SER A 19 15.40 -1.70 -1.58
CA SER A 19 14.51 -2.76 -1.10
C SER A 19 13.34 -2.22 -0.27
N ILE A 20 13.58 -1.22 0.58
CA ILE A 20 12.54 -0.54 1.36
C ILE A 20 11.56 0.19 0.43
N VAL A 21 12.08 0.98 -0.52
CA VAL A 21 11.23 1.70 -1.48
C VAL A 21 10.37 0.71 -2.29
N PHE A 22 11.00 -0.34 -2.81
CA PHE A 22 10.30 -1.39 -3.54
C PHE A 22 9.20 -2.06 -2.71
N PHE A 23 9.48 -2.38 -1.44
CA PHE A 23 8.49 -2.94 -0.53
C PHE A 23 7.32 -1.98 -0.27
N VAL A 24 7.59 -0.69 -0.08
CA VAL A 24 6.54 0.34 0.09
C VAL A 24 5.66 0.43 -1.16
N VAL A 25 6.25 0.38 -2.35
CA VAL A 25 5.51 0.38 -3.62
C VAL A 25 4.63 -0.86 -3.75
N LEU A 26 5.18 -2.07 -3.54
CA LEU A 26 4.40 -3.31 -3.58
C LEU A 26 3.27 -3.30 -2.55
N ARG A 27 3.55 -2.86 -1.33
CA ARG A 27 2.55 -2.70 -0.28
C ARG A 27 1.45 -1.72 -0.69
N GLY A 28 1.82 -0.62 -1.35
CA GLY A 28 0.88 0.36 -1.90
C GLY A 28 -0.05 -0.26 -2.93
N ILE A 29 0.50 -0.95 -3.92
CA ILE A 29 -0.27 -1.63 -4.97
C ILE A 29 -1.25 -2.65 -4.36
N LEU A 30 -0.77 -3.51 -3.47
CA LEU A 30 -1.61 -4.53 -2.82
C LEU A 30 -2.71 -3.93 -1.92
N ARG A 31 -2.49 -2.73 -1.37
CA ARG A 31 -3.47 -2.04 -0.50
C ARG A 31 -4.47 -1.21 -1.30
N PHE A 32 -4.09 -0.74 -2.47
CA PHE A 32 -4.96 0.00 -3.38
C PHE A 32 -6.14 -0.85 -3.85
N ASP A 33 -5.88 -2.11 -4.24
CA ASP A 33 -6.91 -3.07 -4.69
C ASP A 33 -7.98 -3.40 -3.61
N ARG A 34 -7.66 -3.21 -2.33
CA ARG A 34 -8.65 -3.35 -1.22
C ARG A 34 -9.41 -2.07 -0.90
N THR A 35 -8.85 -0.91 -1.25
CA THR A 35 -9.45 0.39 -0.93
C THR A 35 -10.47 0.76 -2.00
N GLU A 36 -10.16 0.55 -3.28
CA GLU A 36 -11.08 0.84 -4.37
C GLU A 36 -12.39 0.06 -4.26
N ARG A 37 -12.33 -1.25 -3.97
CA ARG A 37 -13.55 -2.06 -3.78
C ARG A 37 -14.44 -1.57 -2.64
N LYS A 38 -13.86 -1.06 -1.56
CA LYS A 38 -14.64 -0.53 -0.42
C LYS A 38 -15.28 0.81 -0.74
N VAL A 39 -14.53 1.71 -1.37
CA VAL A 39 -15.01 3.04 -1.73
C VAL A 39 -16.10 2.94 -2.80
N HIS A 40 -15.93 2.10 -3.82
CA HIS A 40 -16.98 1.86 -4.82
C HIS A 40 -18.25 1.27 -4.20
N ALA A 41 -18.13 0.29 -3.31
CA ALA A 41 -19.29 -0.28 -2.62
C ALA A 41 -20.02 0.76 -1.75
N GLN A 42 -19.27 1.66 -1.11
CA GLN A 42 -19.83 2.75 -0.30
C GLN A 42 -20.57 3.78 -1.16
N ILE A 43 -19.95 4.21 -2.27
CA ILE A 43 -20.56 5.17 -3.21
C ILE A 43 -21.83 4.57 -3.84
N GLU A 44 -21.80 3.30 -4.26
CA GLU A 44 -23.00 2.64 -4.79
C GLU A 44 -24.11 2.52 -3.73
N ALA A 45 -23.77 2.26 -2.47
CA ALA A 45 -24.75 2.18 -1.39
C ALA A 45 -25.39 3.56 -1.12
N GLU A 46 -24.60 4.63 -1.17
CA GLU A 46 -25.07 6.00 -1.01
C GLU A 46 -25.97 6.43 -2.19
N GLU A 47 -25.60 6.10 -3.43
CA GLU A 47 -26.46 6.34 -4.60
C GLU A 47 -27.76 5.53 -4.55
N ARG A 48 -27.72 4.27 -4.08
CA ARG A 48 -28.94 3.45 -3.93
C ARG A 48 -29.84 3.97 -2.82
N ALA A 49 -29.29 4.40 -1.70
CA ALA A 49 -30.04 5.02 -0.61
C ALA A 49 -30.71 6.32 -1.09
N ALA A 50 -29.98 7.15 -1.83
CA ALA A 50 -30.53 8.36 -2.44
C ALA A 50 -31.64 8.08 -3.47
N ARG A 51 -31.55 6.93 -4.18
CA ARG A 51 -32.59 6.47 -5.13
C ARG A 51 -33.70 5.62 -4.48
N GLY A 52 -33.66 5.39 -3.17
CA GLY A 52 -34.65 4.57 -2.46
C GLY A 52 -34.64 3.08 -2.85
N LEU A 53 -33.54 2.59 -3.40
CA LEU A 53 -33.39 1.18 -3.81
C LEU A 53 -32.97 0.31 -2.62
N PRO A 54 -33.48 -0.93 -2.52
CA PRO A 54 -33.11 -1.83 -1.42
C PRO A 54 -31.61 -2.22 -1.48
N PRO A 55 -30.97 -2.47 -0.32
CA PRO A 55 -29.57 -2.88 -0.28
C PRO A 55 -29.37 -4.22 -0.99
N ARG A 56 -28.25 -4.35 -1.73
CA ARG A 56 -27.88 -5.60 -2.39
C ARG A 56 -27.45 -6.61 -1.32
N ALA A 57 -28.12 -7.76 -1.28
CA ALA A 57 -27.82 -8.87 -0.38
C ALA A 57 -26.42 -9.46 -0.65
#